data_AF-A0A2U3N2X2-F1
#
_entry.id   AF-A0A2U3N2X2-F1
#
_cell.length_a   1.000
_cell.length_b   1.000
_cell.length_c   1.000
_cell.angle_alpha   90.00
_cell.angle_beta   90.00
_cell.angle_gamma   90.00
#
_symmetry.space_group_name_H-M   'P 1'
#
loop_
_entity.id
_entity.type
_entity.pdbx_description
1 polymer ?
#
loop_
_entity_poly.entity_id
_entity_poly.type
_entity_poly.pdbx_seq_one_letter_code
_entity_poly.pdbx_strand_id
1 'polypeptide(L)'
;MFSVIEKNIEIVKYLLDLNADVNIHDKKGFTALHFAVFAKELEIIKLLVEAGAKIDAIDDQGNTPLWRAMMTTGGDSEISKYLISKEADLDKKNKHGVSPRDLF
;
A
#
# COMPACT_ATOMS: atom_id res chain seq x y z
N MET A 1 12.41 -8.54 17.84
CA MET A 1 11.70 -7.61 16.93
C MET A 1 11.48 -8.19 15.52
N PHE A 2 12.25 -9.20 15.07
CA PHE A 2 12.07 -9.84 13.76
C PHE A 2 10.96 -10.91 13.66
N SER A 3 10.43 -11.41 14.78
CA SER A 3 9.45 -12.52 14.80
C SER A 3 7.97 -12.10 14.65
N VAL A 4 7.66 -10.81 14.59
CA VAL A 4 6.27 -10.32 14.50
C VAL A 4 5.78 -10.27 13.05
N ILE A 5 6.71 -10.21 12.08
CA ILE A 5 6.37 -9.96 10.67
C ILE A 5 5.95 -11.26 9.96
N GLU A 6 6.63 -12.37 10.21
CA GLU A 6 6.18 -13.70 9.76
C GLU A 6 4.80 -14.07 10.32
N LYS A 7 4.48 -13.59 11.52
CA LYS A 7 3.19 -13.79 12.18
C LYS A 7 2.03 -12.99 11.59
N ASN A 8 2.27 -12.05 10.67
CA ASN A 8 1.22 -11.17 10.15
C ASN A 8 0.58 -11.68 8.85
N ILE A 9 1.29 -12.47 8.03
CA ILE A 9 0.73 -12.98 6.76
C ILE A 9 -0.45 -13.93 7.02
N GLU A 10 -0.30 -14.86 7.97
CA GLU A 10 -1.38 -15.78 8.33
C GLU A 10 -2.59 -15.06 8.92
N ILE A 11 -2.37 -14.02 9.73
CA ILE A 11 -3.44 -13.19 10.29
C ILE A 11 -4.14 -12.41 9.18
N VAL A 12 -3.40 -11.82 8.25
CA VAL A 12 -3.99 -11.12 7.09
C VAL A 12 -4.83 -12.09 6.26
N LYS A 13 -4.29 -13.26 5.89
CA LYS A 13 -5.03 -14.29 5.16
C LYS A 13 -6.32 -14.70 5.90
N TYR A 14 -6.21 -14.97 7.20
CA TYR A 14 -7.34 -15.33 8.03
C TYR A 14 -8.42 -14.23 8.07
N LEU A 15 -8.02 -12.95 8.16
CA LEU A 15 -8.98 -11.83 8.13
C LEU A 15 -9.64 -11.69 6.75
N LEU A 16 -8.90 -11.90 5.67
CA LEU A 16 -9.44 -11.91 4.30
C LEU A 16 -10.44 -13.05 4.10
N ASP A 17 -10.16 -14.23 4.64
CA ASP A 17 -11.06 -15.40 4.61
C ASP A 17 -12.37 -15.14 5.38
N LEU A 18 -12.36 -14.24 6.37
CA LEU A 18 -13.54 -13.77 7.09
C LEU A 18 -14.29 -12.65 6.35
N ASN A 19 -13.99 -12.41 5.07
CA ASN A 19 -14.56 -11.32 4.27
C ASN A 19 -14.31 -9.93 4.89
N ALA A 20 -13.19 -9.71 5.58
CA ALA A 20 -12.85 -8.40 6.10
C ALA A 20 -12.71 -7.39 4.96
N ASP A 21 -13.25 -6.18 5.16
CA ASP A 21 -13.08 -5.09 4.20
C ASP A 21 -11.65 -4.55 4.24
N VAL A 22 -10.91 -4.79 3.15
CA VAL A 22 -9.51 -4.36 2.96
C VAL A 22 -9.34 -2.87 2.72
N ASN A 23 -10.45 -2.16 2.46
CA ASN A 23 -10.48 -0.74 2.13
C ASN A 23 -10.86 0.14 3.32
N ILE A 24 -10.91 -0.42 4.53
CA ILE A 24 -11.09 0.37 5.75
C ILE A 24 -9.91 1.32 5.93
N HIS A 25 -10.22 2.55 6.35
CA HIS A 25 -9.24 3.58 6.64
C HIS A 25 -9.09 3.75 8.15
N ASP A 26 -7.86 3.95 8.62
CA ASP A 26 -7.61 4.38 9.99
C ASP A 26 -7.89 5.89 10.17
N LYS A 27 -7.62 6.44 11.36
CA LYS A 27 -7.83 7.86 11.67
C LYS A 27 -6.95 8.83 10.87
N LYS A 28 -5.99 8.31 10.10
CA LYS A 28 -5.08 9.07 9.23
C LYS A 28 -5.33 8.80 7.74
N GLY A 29 -6.40 8.07 7.41
CA GLY A 29 -6.72 7.67 6.05
C GLY A 29 -5.90 6.49 5.55
N PHE A 30 -5.08 5.84 6.38
CA PHE A 30 -4.30 4.68 5.93
C PHE A 30 -5.17 3.44 5.78
N THR A 31 -5.03 2.78 4.64
CA THR A 31 -5.61 1.46 4.36
C THR A 31 -4.61 0.34 4.67
N ALA A 32 -5.09 -0.91 4.68
CA ALA A 32 -4.22 -2.07 4.81
C ALA A 32 -3.06 -2.06 3.78
N LEU A 33 -3.35 -1.60 2.55
CA LEU A 33 -2.34 -1.51 1.49
C LEU A 33 -1.23 -0.49 1.81
N HIS A 34 -1.56 0.64 2.46
CA HIS A 34 -0.55 1.60 2.93
C HIS A 34 0.38 0.98 3.98
N PHE A 35 -0.18 0.26 4.96
CA PHE A 35 0.61 -0.39 6.00
C PHE A 35 1.52 -1.48 5.44
N ALA A 36 1.03 -2.28 4.48
CA ALA A 36 1.83 -3.31 3.82
C ALA A 36 3.01 -2.71 3.04
N VAL A 37 2.82 -1.54 2.40
CA VAL A 37 3.90 -0.76 1.77
C VAL A 37 4.94 -0.32 2.79
N PHE A 38 4.53 0.24 3.94
CA PHE A 38 5.47 0.65 4.99
C PHE A 38 6.24 -0.52 5.60
N ALA A 39 5.59 -1.68 5.71
CA ALA A 39 6.22 -2.92 6.17
C ALA A 39 7.19 -3.53 5.14
N LYS A 40 7.13 -3.08 3.88
CA LYS A 40 7.90 -3.61 2.74
C LYS A 40 7.60 -5.10 2.46
N GLU A 41 6.38 -5.53 2.74
CA GLU A 41 5.94 -6.92 2.61
C GLU A 41 5.19 -7.13 1.28
N LEU A 42 5.93 -7.41 0.20
CA LEU A 42 5.37 -7.57 -1.15
C LEU A 42 4.30 -8.67 -1.23
N GLU A 43 4.44 -9.75 -0.46
CA GLU A 43 3.47 -10.84 -0.46
C GLU A 43 2.12 -10.40 0.13
N ILE A 44 2.14 -9.61 1.22
CA ILE A 44 0.92 -9.04 1.80
C ILE A 44 0.28 -8.06 0.82
N ILE A 45 1.08 -7.25 0.13
CA ILE A 45 0.57 -6.31 -0.88
C ILE A 45 -0.16 -7.07 -1.99
N LYS A 46 0.42 -8.16 -2.51
CA LYS A 46 -0.24 -9.00 -3.53
C LYS A 46 -1.57 -9.55 -3.05
N LEU A 47 -1.60 -10.14 -1.85
CA LEU A 47 -2.83 -10.69 -1.26
C LEU A 47 -3.92 -9.64 -1.09
N LEU A 48 -3.57 -8.44 -0.62
CA LEU A 48 -4.53 -7.34 -0.45
C LEU A 48 -5.08 -6.87 -1.80
N VAL A 49 -4.23 -6.75 -2.82
CA VAL A 49 -4.65 -6.37 -4.18
C VAL A 49 -5.57 -7.43 -4.78
N GLU A 50 -5.24 -8.71 -4.64
CA GLU A 50 -6.10 -9.82 -5.08
C GLU A 50 -7.44 -9.86 -4.34
N ALA A 51 -7.45 -9.45 -3.07
CA ALA A 51 -8.67 -9.28 -2.27
C ALA A 51 -9.47 -8.00 -2.58
N GLY A 52 -9.07 -7.22 -3.59
CA GLY A 52 -9.80 -6.02 -4.02
C GLY A 52 -9.45 -4.74 -3.26
N ALA A 53 -8.24 -4.65 -2.70
CA ALA A 53 -7.74 -3.39 -2.16
C ALA A 53 -7.63 -2.33 -3.25
N LYS A 54 -8.10 -1.13 -2.95
CA LYS A 54 -8.02 0.04 -3.83
C LYS A 54 -6.57 0.47 -3.95
N ILE A 55 -6.00 0.24 -5.13
CA ILE A 55 -4.61 0.59 -5.48
C ILE A 55 -4.32 2.07 -5.22
N ASP A 56 -5.24 2.96 -5.61
CA ASP A 56 -5.11 4.41 -5.47
C ASP A 56 -5.92 4.97 -4.27
N ALA A 57 -6.11 4.16 -3.23
CA ALA A 57 -6.59 4.69 -1.96
C ALA A 57 -5.70 5.86 -1.50
N ILE A 58 -6.27 6.86 -0.84
CA ILE A 58 -5.50 8.02 -0.39
C ILE A 58 -5.54 8.13 1.13
N ASP A 59 -4.40 8.46 1.71
CA ASP A 59 -4.34 8.89 3.10
C ASP A 59 -4.82 10.33 3.28
N ASP A 60 -4.82 10.82 4.53
CA ASP A 60 -5.25 12.18 4.85
C ASP A 60 -4.38 13.28 4.20
N GLN A 61 -3.21 12.95 3.67
CA GLN A 61 -2.36 13.86 2.93
C GLN A 61 -2.57 13.75 1.41
N GLY A 62 -3.52 12.92 0.97
CA GLY A 62 -3.78 12.65 -0.44
C GLY A 62 -2.74 11.74 -1.09
N ASN A 63 -1.89 11.07 -0.30
CA ASN A 63 -0.85 10.21 -0.86
C ASN A 63 -1.42 8.82 -1.14
N THR A 64 -1.08 8.27 -2.29
CA THR A 64 -1.38 6.88 -2.65
C THR A 64 -0.37 5.90 -2.03
N PRO A 65 -0.68 4.59 -1.96
CA PRO A 65 0.29 3.56 -1.64
C PRO A 65 1.57 3.65 -2.50
N LEU A 66 1.44 3.97 -3.80
CA LEU A 66 2.58 4.16 -4.69
C LEU A 66 3.45 5.35 -4.27
N TRP A 67 2.84 6.50 -3.98
CA TRP A 67 3.57 7.67 -3.46
C TRP A 67 4.36 7.30 -2.19
N ARG A 68 3.71 6.60 -1.26
CA ARG A 68 4.37 6.14 -0.03
C ARG A 68 5.51 5.16 -0.32
N ALA A 69 5.33 4.23 -1.25
CA ALA A 69 6.37 3.27 -1.63
C ALA A 69 7.63 3.99 -2.15
N MET A 70 7.46 4.97 -3.04
CA MET A 70 8.56 5.74 -3.62
C MET A 70 9.28 6.63 -2.59
N MET A 71 8.53 7.22 -1.65
CA MET A 71 9.08 8.08 -0.59
C MET A 71 9.80 7.33 0.54
N THR A 72 9.59 6.02 0.66
CA THR A 72 10.31 5.22 1.67
C THR A 72 11.76 4.96 1.24
N THR A 73 12.66 4.81 2.21
CA THR A 73 14.09 4.54 1.93
C THR A 73 14.24 3.29 1.07
N GLY A 74 14.86 3.43 -0.11
CA GLY A 74 14.90 2.38 -1.14
C GLY A 74 13.91 2.60 -2.29
N GLY A 75 13.57 3.87 -2.60
CA GLY A 75 12.86 4.25 -3.82
C GLY A 75 13.45 3.53 -5.04
N ASP A 76 12.58 2.97 -5.88
CA ASP A 76 12.79 1.84 -6.80
C ASP A 76 12.78 0.42 -6.19
N SER A 77 11.90 0.20 -5.21
CA SER A 77 11.61 -1.16 -4.72
C SER A 77 10.68 -1.95 -5.66
N GLU A 78 10.75 -3.28 -5.59
CA GLU A 78 9.83 -4.20 -6.29
C GLU A 78 8.34 -3.91 -6.02
N ILE A 79 8.03 -3.27 -4.89
CA ILE A 79 6.68 -2.82 -4.55
C ILE A 79 6.20 -1.72 -5.50
N SER A 80 7.02 -0.72 -5.80
CA SER A 80 6.65 0.35 -6.73
C SER A 80 6.39 -0.22 -8.12
N LYS A 81 7.27 -1.12 -8.60
CA LYS A 81 7.10 -1.81 -9.89
C LYS A 81 5.81 -2.63 -9.92
N TYR A 82 5.52 -3.35 -8.84
CA TYR A 82 4.29 -4.13 -8.72
C TYR A 82 3.05 -3.23 -8.76
N LEU A 83 3.00 -2.14 -7.98
CA LEU A 83 1.87 -1.22 -7.97
C LEU A 83 1.66 -0.55 -9.34
N ILE A 84 2.74 -0.16 -10.01
CA ILE A 84 2.68 0.35 -11.39
C ILE A 84 2.14 -0.72 -12.36
N SER A 85 2.54 -1.99 -12.21
CA SER A 85 1.99 -3.10 -12.99
C SER A 85 0.49 -3.35 -12.75
N LYS A 86 -0.04 -2.85 -11.64
CA LYS A 86 -1.46 -2.87 -11.26
C LYS A 86 -2.16 -1.55 -11.58
N GLU A 87 -1.59 -0.79 -12.53
CA GLU A 87 -2.16 0.44 -13.07
C GLU A 87 -2.35 1.55 -12.03
N ALA A 88 -1.50 1.58 -10.99
CA ALA A 88 -1.48 2.66 -10.02
C ALA A 88 -1.30 4.02 -10.71
N ASP A 89 -2.11 5.00 -10.31
CA ASP A 89 -2.14 6.34 -10.90
C ASP A 89 -0.88 7.13 -10.52
N LEU A 90 0.01 7.27 -11.50
CA LEU A 90 1.27 8.01 -11.41
C LEU A 90 1.05 9.54 -11.41
N ASP A 91 -0.09 10.01 -11.90
CA ASP A 91 -0.43 11.43 -12.03
C ASP A 91 -1.31 11.93 -10.88
N LYS A 92 -1.70 11.04 -9.96
CA LYS A 92 -2.49 11.39 -8.78
C LYS A 92 -1.72 12.35 -7.87
N LYS A 93 -2.16 13.60 -7.84
CA LYS A 93 -1.57 14.64 -6.98
C LYS A 93 -2.07 14.53 -5.56
N ASN A 94 -1.14 14.57 -4.62
CA ASN A 94 -1.44 14.69 -3.19
C ASN A 94 -1.85 16.14 -2.83
N LYS A 95 -2.10 16.41 -1.53
CA LYS A 95 -2.47 17.75 -1.05
C LYS A 95 -1.39 18.82 -1.25
N HIS A 96 -0.15 18.41 -1.51
CA HIS A 96 0.95 19.31 -1.84
C HIS A 96 1.08 19.57 -3.35
N GLY A 97 0.20 18.99 -4.17
CA GLY A 97 0.22 19.14 -5.62
C GLY A 97 1.26 18.28 -6.33
N VAL A 98 1.87 17.32 -5.63
CA VAL A 98 2.94 16.44 -6.14
C VAL A 98 2.37 15.05 -6.42
N SER A 99 2.70 14.45 -7.57
CA SER A 99 2.27 13.11 -7.96
C SER A 99 3.44 12.12 -7.96
N PRO A 100 3.19 10.79 -7.86
CA PRO A 100 4.27 9.80 -7.91
C PRO A 100 5.23 9.96 -9.10
N ARG A 101 4.72 10.41 -10.25
CA ARG A 101 5.53 10.72 -11.43
C ARG A 101 6.58 11.83 -11.19
N ASP A 102 6.27 12.80 -10.34
CA ASP A 102 7.18 13.91 -9.99
C ASP A 102 8.36 13.46 -9.08
N LEU A 103 8.36 12.21 -8.60
CA LEU A 103 9.44 11.64 -7.78
C LEU A 103 10.53 10.89 -8.60
N PHE A 104 10.32 10.72 -9.91
CA PHE A 104 11.33 10.18 -10.84
C PHE A 104 12.28 11.28 -11.31
#